data_AF-V9G5M7-F1
#
_entry.id   AF-V9G5M7-F1
#
_cell.length_a   1.000
_cell.length_b   1.000
_cell.length_c   1.000
_cell.angle_alpha   90.00
_cell.angle_beta   90.00
_cell.angle_gamma   90.00
#
_symmetry.space_group_name_H-M   'P 1'
#
loop_
_entity.id
_entity.type
_entity.pdbx_description
1 polymer ?
#
loop_
_entity_poly.entity_id
_entity_poly.type
_entity_poly.pdbx_seq_one_letter_code
_entity_poly.pdbx_strand_id
1 'polypeptide(L)'
;MPADNLQKLCSESREKLKSAISIMETFLNEQALSQLVPDQDEENLHFYKGFLSDVRTLLVFSEVSYEKLGVVQRRPNFDVDFAEKALYNLYHRSVNNFFYPKNESYSEDGRYAIQDKTRFVSVRSLCVQHATSL
;
A
#
# COMPACT_ATOMS: atom_id res chain seq x y z
N MET A 1 1.26 -11.61 22.73
CA MET A 1 1.67 -10.22 23.09
C MET A 1 0.75 -9.72 24.20
N PRO A 2 1.16 -8.85 25.15
CA PRO A 2 0.23 -8.28 26.14
C PRO A 2 -0.95 -7.55 25.45
N ALA A 3 -2.16 -7.66 26.01
CA ALA A 3 -3.38 -7.16 25.38
C ALA A 3 -3.36 -5.64 25.12
N ASP A 4 -2.80 -4.85 26.03
CA ASP A 4 -2.68 -3.40 25.88
C ASP A 4 -1.76 -3.01 24.71
N ASN A 5 -0.66 -3.75 24.55
CA ASN A 5 0.24 -3.56 23.41
C ASN A 5 -0.46 -3.89 22.09
N LEU A 6 -1.34 -4.91 22.10
CA LEU A 6 -2.10 -5.32 20.91
C LEU A 6 -3.15 -4.29 20.50
N GLN A 7 -3.88 -3.74 21.46
CA GLN A 7 -4.82 -2.64 21.20
C GLN A 7 -4.12 -1.42 20.62
N LYS A 8 -2.99 -1.03 21.22
CA LYS A 8 -2.17 0.09 20.72
C LYS A 8 -1.71 -0.18 19.29
N LEU A 9 -1.20 -1.37 19.01
CA LEU A 9 -0.76 -1.75 17.66
C LEU A 9 -1.90 -1.73 16.64
N CYS A 10 -3.09 -2.23 17.00
CA CYS A 10 -4.28 -2.13 16.14
C CYS A 10 -4.63 -0.67 15.83
N SER A 11 -4.55 0.22 16.83
CA SER A 11 -4.84 1.64 16.66
C SER A 11 -3.85 2.34 15.75
N GLU A 12 -2.55 2.19 16.00
CA GLU A 12 -1.51 2.79 15.17
C GLU A 12 -1.54 2.26 13.74
N SER A 13 -1.80 0.96 13.56
CA SER A 13 -1.92 0.35 12.24
C SER A 13 -3.10 0.93 11.46
N ARG A 14 -4.22 1.18 12.13
CA ARG A 14 -5.42 1.77 11.52
C ARG A 14 -5.18 3.21 11.06
N GLU A 15 -4.51 4.04 11.86
CA GLU A 15 -4.18 5.41 11.46
C GLU A 15 -3.19 5.45 10.28
N LYS A 16 -2.19 4.57 10.28
CA LYS A 16 -1.26 4.43 9.14
C LYS A 16 -1.98 4.00 7.86
N LEU A 17 -2.92 3.05 7.99
CA LEU A 17 -3.75 2.62 6.86
C LEU A 17 -4.59 3.75 6.30
N LYS A 18 -5.20 4.59 7.15
CA LYS A 18 -5.98 5.75 6.70
C LYS A 18 -5.17 6.67 5.79
N SER A 19 -3.93 6.97 6.19
CA SER A 19 -3.02 7.78 5.39
C SER A 19 -2.63 7.08 4.08
N ALA A 20 -2.25 5.79 4.15
CA ALA A 20 -1.86 5.02 2.97
C ALA A 20 -3.00 4.87 1.94
N ILE A 21 -4.22 4.61 2.41
CA ILE A 21 -5.44 4.54 1.58
C ILE A 21 -5.63 5.86 0.86
N SER A 22 -5.60 6.99 1.59
CA SER A 22 -5.76 8.32 0.99
C SER A 22 -4.73 8.60 -0.11
N ILE A 23 -3.46 8.25 0.11
CA ILE A 23 -2.39 8.44 -0.89
C ILE A 23 -2.65 7.59 -2.14
N MET A 24 -2.97 6.30 -1.96
CA MET A 24 -3.23 5.39 -3.09
C MET A 24 -4.49 5.79 -3.86
N GLU A 25 -5.55 6.17 -3.16
CA GLU A 25 -6.81 6.60 -3.75
C GLU A 25 -6.63 7.88 -4.58
N THR A 26 -5.99 8.91 -4.01
CA THR A 26 -5.67 10.14 -4.75
C THR A 26 -4.85 9.84 -6.00
N PHE A 27 -3.78 9.05 -5.86
CA PHE A 27 -2.94 8.66 -7.00
C PHE A 27 -3.74 7.95 -8.09
N LEU A 28 -4.57 6.96 -7.73
CA LEU A 28 -5.34 6.18 -8.70
C LEU A 28 -6.47 7.00 -9.37
N ASN A 29 -6.99 8.03 -8.70
CA ASN A 29 -8.00 8.92 -9.25
C ASN A 29 -7.41 9.97 -10.21
N GLU A 30 -6.16 10.38 -9.98
CA GLU A 30 -5.51 11.44 -10.75
C GLU A 30 -4.64 10.92 -11.91
N GLN A 31 -4.27 9.63 -11.89
CA GLN A 31 -3.34 9.05 -12.86
C GLN A 31 -4.00 7.99 -13.74
N ALA A 32 -4.12 8.30 -15.04
CA ALA A 32 -4.52 7.37 -16.08
C ALA A 32 -3.30 6.79 -16.82
N LEU A 33 -3.43 5.56 -17.34
CA LEU A 33 -2.34 4.91 -18.08
C LEU A 33 -1.83 5.73 -19.27
N SER A 34 -2.74 6.41 -19.98
CA SER A 34 -2.40 7.30 -21.10
C SER A 34 -1.59 8.53 -20.69
N GLN A 35 -1.69 8.97 -19.43
CA GLN A 35 -0.89 10.08 -18.89
C GLN A 35 0.51 9.61 -18.46
N LEU A 36 0.63 8.35 -18.02
CA LEU A 36 1.90 7.75 -17.59
C LEU A 36 2.75 7.29 -18.78
N VAL A 37 2.13 6.91 -19.90
CA VAL A 37 2.82 6.42 -21.11
C VAL A 37 2.26 7.13 -22.35
N PRO A 38 2.56 8.43 -22.55
CA PRO A 38 2.03 9.20 -23.67
C PRO A 38 2.53 8.68 -25.03
N ASP A 39 3.78 8.20 -25.07
CA ASP A 39 4.42 7.71 -26.30
C ASP A 39 4.03 6.28 -26.69
N GLN A 40 3.14 5.64 -25.90
CA GLN A 40 2.67 4.26 -26.08
C GLN A 40 3.76 3.19 -26.25
N ASP A 41 4.96 3.46 -25.73
CA ASP A 41 6.04 2.48 -25.66
C ASP A 41 5.56 1.18 -24.97
N GLU A 42 5.74 0.03 -25.63
CA GLU A 42 5.14 -1.25 -25.21
C GLU A 42 5.69 -1.75 -23.87
N GLU A 43 6.98 -1.58 -23.61
CA GLU A 43 7.64 -1.99 -22.37
C GLU A 43 7.10 -1.17 -21.19
N ASN A 44 7.04 0.15 -21.36
CA ASN A 44 6.46 1.06 -20.37
C ASN A 44 4.97 0.79 -20.14
N LEU A 45 4.23 0.50 -21.20
CA LEU A 45 2.81 0.18 -21.11
C LEU A 45 2.57 -1.08 -20.29
N HIS A 46 3.37 -2.14 -20.51
CA HIS A 46 3.28 -3.37 -19.74
C HIS A 46 3.61 -3.12 -18.26
N PHE A 47 4.70 -2.39 -17.99
CA PHE A 47 5.12 -2.02 -16.64
C PHE A 47 4.02 -1.26 -15.87
N TYR A 48 3.52 -0.15 -16.43
CA TYR A 48 2.54 0.68 -15.72
C TYR A 48 1.18 0.00 -15.59
N LYS A 49 0.81 -0.91 -16.49
CA LYS A 49 -0.37 -1.77 -16.31
C LYS A 49 -0.23 -2.68 -15.09
N GLY A 50 0.91 -3.36 -14.95
CA GLY A 50 1.23 -4.19 -13.78
C GLY A 50 1.23 -3.38 -12.49
N PHE A 51 1.94 -2.25 -12.50
CA PHE A 51 2.02 -1.33 -11.35
C PHE A 51 0.64 -0.85 -10.91
N LEU A 52 -0.18 -0.31 -11.82
CA LEU A 52 -1.52 0.17 -11.47
C LEU A 52 -2.44 -0.96 -10.99
N SER A 53 -2.27 -2.19 -11.52
CA SER A 53 -3.01 -3.36 -11.04
C SER A 53 -2.62 -3.73 -9.61
N ASP A 54 -1.32 -3.70 -9.28
CA ASP A 54 -0.82 -3.98 -7.93
C ASP A 54 -1.30 -2.93 -6.93
N VAL A 55 -1.21 -1.64 -7.27
CA VAL A 55 -1.65 -0.54 -6.40
C VAL A 55 -3.16 -0.60 -6.14
N ARG A 56 -3.99 -0.90 -7.15
CA ARG A 56 -5.44 -1.12 -6.94
C ARG A 56 -5.73 -2.28 -6.01
N THR A 57 -5.00 -3.38 -6.17
CA THR A 57 -5.16 -4.56 -5.31
C THR A 57 -4.76 -4.23 -3.87
N LEU A 58 -3.65 -3.49 -3.69
CA LEU A 58 -3.15 -3.06 -2.40
C LEU A 58 -4.12 -2.09 -1.69
N LEU A 59 -4.75 -1.18 -2.43
CA LEU A 59 -5.80 -0.29 -1.92
C LEU A 59 -6.94 -1.10 -1.31
N VAL A 60 -7.53 -2.03 -2.07
CA VAL A 60 -8.64 -2.87 -1.60
C VAL A 60 -8.27 -3.66 -0.34
N PHE A 61 -7.07 -4.25 -0.28
CA PHE A 61 -6.65 -4.97 0.93
C PHE A 61 -6.44 -4.06 2.14
N SER A 62 -5.99 -2.83 1.90
CA SER A 62 -5.78 -1.84 2.94
C SER A 62 -7.11 -1.35 3.52
N GLU A 63 -8.11 -1.08 2.69
CA GLU A 63 -9.48 -0.72 3.11
C GLU A 63 -10.12 -1.84 3.93
N VAL A 64 -10.06 -3.09 3.46
CA VAL A 64 -10.60 -4.25 4.19
C VAL A 64 -9.92 -4.40 5.55
N SER A 65 -8.61 -4.15 5.63
CA SER A 65 -7.86 -4.23 6.89
C SER A 65 -8.22 -3.07 7.83
N TYR A 66 -8.40 -1.87 7.29
CA TYR A 66 -8.83 -0.68 8.05
C TYR A 66 -10.18 -0.90 8.71
N GLU A 67 -11.14 -1.46 7.98
CA GLU A 67 -12.47 -1.79 8.53
C GLU A 67 -12.41 -2.87 9.60
N LYS A 68 -11.62 -3.93 9.40
CA LYS A 68 -11.43 -4.98 10.41
C LYS A 68 -10.82 -4.44 11.69
N LEU A 69 -9.82 -3.58 11.61
CA LEU A 69 -9.23 -2.92 12.78
C LEU A 69 -10.22 -1.94 13.44
N GLY A 70 -11.09 -1.29 12.66
CA GLY A 70 -12.22 -0.53 13.19
C GLY A 70 -13.20 -1.40 13.99
N VAL A 71 -13.47 -2.63 13.55
CA VAL A 71 -14.28 -3.59 14.31
C VAL A 71 -13.59 -3.99 15.61
N VAL A 72 -12.28 -4.22 15.61
CA VAL A 72 -11.51 -4.50 16.84
C VAL A 72 -11.74 -3.41 17.89
N GLN A 73 -11.65 -2.13 17.49
CA GLN A 73 -11.76 -0.98 18.39
C GLN A 73 -13.18 -0.72 18.91
N ARG A 74 -14.22 -1.10 18.15
CA ARG A 74 -15.63 -0.85 18.53
C ARG A 74 -16.22 -1.90 19.45
N ARG A 75 -15.54 -3.04 19.65
CA ARG A 75 -16.06 -4.13 20.49
C ARG A 75 -16.02 -3.73 21.97
N PRO A 76 -17.05 -4.07 22.75
CA PRO A 76 -17.10 -3.76 24.19
C PRO A 76 -16.05 -4.56 24.98
N ASN A 77 -15.76 -5.78 24.55
CA ASN A 77 -14.70 -6.62 25.09
C ASN A 77 -13.63 -6.83 24.02
N PHE A 78 -12.37 -6.63 24.40
CA PHE A 78 -11.26 -6.81 23.47
C PHE A 78 -11.06 -8.29 23.13
N ASP A 79 -11.27 -8.62 21.86
CA ASP A 79 -11.12 -9.96 21.31
C ASP A 79 -9.70 -10.11 20.75
N VAL A 80 -8.83 -10.75 21.54
CA VAL A 80 -7.41 -10.92 21.23
C VAL A 80 -7.21 -11.72 19.94
N ASP A 81 -7.91 -12.85 19.80
CA ASP A 81 -7.78 -13.74 18.64
C ASP A 81 -8.20 -13.04 17.34
N PHE A 82 -9.28 -12.26 17.39
CA PHE A 82 -9.73 -11.47 16.26
C PHE A 82 -8.73 -10.37 15.90
N ALA A 83 -8.16 -9.69 16.89
CA ALA A 83 -7.17 -8.63 16.69
C ALA A 83 -5.87 -9.17 16.07
N GLU A 84 -5.33 -10.28 16.58
CA GLU A 84 -4.14 -10.94 16.03
C GLU A 84 -4.39 -11.38 14.58
N LYS A 85 -5.55 -11.98 14.30
CA LYS A 85 -5.92 -12.37 12.93
C LYS A 85 -6.08 -11.16 12.00
N ALA A 86 -6.61 -10.04 12.49
CA ALA A 86 -6.73 -8.81 11.70
C ALA A 86 -5.34 -8.26 11.33
N LEU A 87 -4.42 -8.19 12.28
CA LEU A 87 -3.05 -7.73 12.06
C LEU A 87 -2.23 -8.69 11.19
N TYR A 88 -2.41 -10.00 11.35
CA TYR A 88 -1.81 -11.01 10.46
C TYR A 88 -2.23 -10.79 9.00
N ASN A 89 -3.53 -10.57 8.78
CA ASN A 89 -4.04 -10.31 7.43
C ASN A 89 -3.53 -8.98 6.87
N LEU A 90 -3.48 -7.92 7.69
CA LEU A 90 -2.90 -6.64 7.30
C LEU A 90 -1.44 -6.82 6.84
N TYR A 91 -0.63 -7.52 7.64
CA TYR A 91 0.76 -7.76 7.30
C TYR A 91 0.87 -8.52 5.97
N HIS A 92 0.21 -9.67 5.82
CA HIS A 92 0.40 -10.50 4.64
C HIS A 92 -0.25 -9.95 3.37
N ARG A 93 -1.40 -9.28 3.48
CA ARG A 93 -2.14 -8.79 2.31
C ARG A 93 -1.78 -7.38 1.90
N SER A 94 -1.34 -6.53 2.83
CA SER A 94 -0.94 -5.16 2.50
C SER A 94 0.58 -5.01 2.56
N VAL A 95 1.19 -5.18 3.75
CA VAL A 95 2.62 -4.88 3.94
C VAL A 95 3.49 -5.78 3.08
N ASN A 96 3.32 -7.10 3.18
CA ASN A 96 4.10 -8.07 2.42
C ASN A 96 3.82 -7.95 0.91
N ASN A 97 2.57 -7.77 0.51
CA ASN A 97 2.21 -7.59 -0.90
C ASN A 97 2.78 -6.29 -1.50
N PHE A 98 2.98 -5.26 -0.67
CA PHE A 98 3.67 -4.04 -1.09
C PHE A 98 5.17 -4.30 -1.33
N PHE A 99 5.87 -4.98 -0.43
CA PHE A 99 7.30 -5.25 -0.63
C PHE A 99 7.58 -6.36 -1.66
N TYR A 100 6.61 -7.25 -1.90
CA TYR A 100 6.71 -8.37 -2.83
C TYR A 100 5.51 -8.39 -3.79
N PRO A 101 5.43 -7.44 -4.73
CA PRO A 101 4.34 -7.35 -5.70
C PRO A 101 4.37 -8.53 -6.69
N LYS A 102 3.19 -8.96 -7.13
CA LYS A 102 3.05 -10.11 -8.03
C LYS A 102 3.58 -9.86 -9.43
N ASN A 103 3.45 -8.64 -9.92
CA ASN A 103 3.88 -8.28 -11.27
C ASN A 103 5.35 -7.81 -11.31
N GLU A 104 6.10 -7.92 -10.20
CA GLU A 104 7.47 -7.43 -10.03
C GLU A 104 7.66 -5.94 -10.41
N SER A 105 6.55 -5.20 -10.53
CA SER A 105 6.52 -3.85 -11.10
C SER A 105 7.27 -2.82 -10.23
N TYR A 106 7.64 -3.18 -9.00
CA TYR A 106 8.42 -2.33 -8.10
C TYR A 106 9.09 -3.14 -6.99
N SER A 107 9.29 -4.45 -7.18
CA SER A 107 10.02 -5.28 -6.22
C SER A 107 11.49 -4.84 -6.18
N GLU A 108 12.01 -4.56 -4.99
CA GLU A 108 13.40 -4.18 -4.71
C GLU A 108 14.44 -5.30 -4.96
N ASP A 109 14.14 -6.28 -5.81
CA ASP A 109 15.22 -7.13 -6.29
C ASP A 109 16.11 -6.26 -7.19
N GLY A 110 17.36 -6.06 -6.77
CA GLY A 110 18.31 -5.01 -7.20
C GLY A 110 18.65 -4.91 -8.69
N ARG A 111 17.88 -5.53 -9.59
CA ARG A 111 17.98 -5.46 -11.04
C ARG A 111 17.46 -4.13 -11.59
N TYR A 112 16.36 -3.59 -11.08
CA TYR A 112 15.82 -2.29 -11.52
C TYR A 112 16.48 -1.08 -10.84
N ALA A 113 17.09 -1.26 -9.66
CA ALA A 113 17.84 -0.22 -8.95
C ALA A 113 19.13 0.22 -9.68
N ILE A 114 19.67 -0.64 -10.57
CA ILE A 114 20.94 -0.38 -11.27
C ILE A 114 20.73 0.24 -12.65
N GLN A 115 19.58 0.03 -13.30
CA GLN A 115 19.35 0.54 -14.67
C GLN A 115 18.60 1.87 -14.73
N ASP A 116 17.72 2.21 -13.78
CA ASP A 116 16.91 3.44 -13.89
C ASP A 116 16.83 4.23 -12.58
N LYS A 117 17.98 4.79 -12.18
CA LYS A 117 18.07 5.74 -11.04
C LYS A 117 17.15 6.96 -11.21
N THR A 118 16.77 7.32 -12.43
CA THR A 118 15.94 8.52 -12.70
C THR A 118 14.46 8.27 -12.43
N ARG A 119 13.95 7.08 -12.79
CA ARG A 119 12.51 6.74 -12.72
C ARG A 119 12.06 6.40 -11.30
N PHE A 120 12.92 5.69 -10.57
CA PHE A 120 12.65 5.30 -9.18
C PHE A 120 12.71 6.50 -8.21
N VAL A 121 13.61 7.46 -8.47
CA VAL A 121 13.62 8.73 -7.74
C VAL A 121 12.32 9.50 -7.98
N SER A 122 11.74 9.45 -9.19
CA SER A 122 10.50 10.16 -9.50
C SER A 122 9.27 9.60 -8.76
N VAL A 123 9.05 8.28 -8.71
CA VAL A 123 7.89 7.69 -8.01
C VAL A 123 8.01 7.82 -6.50
N ARG A 124 9.23 7.61 -5.95
CA ARG A 124 9.51 7.86 -4.53
C ARG A 124 9.40 9.35 -4.20
N SER A 125 9.84 10.25 -5.07
CA SER A 125 9.68 11.69 -4.91
C SER A 125 8.22 12.11 -4.99
N LEU A 126 7.41 11.57 -5.90
CA LEU A 126 5.98 11.88 -5.99
C LEU A 126 5.23 11.45 -4.72
N CYS A 127 5.45 10.21 -4.27
CA CYS A 127 4.81 9.68 -3.05
C CYS A 127 5.30 10.37 -1.77
N VAL A 128 6.58 10.75 -1.69
CA VAL A 128 7.14 11.43 -0.50
C VAL A 128 6.83 12.92 -0.49
N GLN A 129 6.88 13.63 -1.62
CA GLN A 129 6.58 15.07 -1.70
C GLN A 129 5.10 15.38 -1.44
N HIS A 130 4.18 14.47 -1.79
CA HIS A 130 2.76 14.61 -1.43
C HIS A 130 2.48 14.22 0.04
N ALA A 131 3.39 13.50 0.70
CA ALA A 131 3.27 13.13 2.11
C ALA A 131 3.91 14.15 3.07
N THR A 132 4.76 15.06 2.59
CA THR A 132 5.44 16.08 3.42
C THR A 132 4.91 17.50 3.26
N SER A 133 3.89 17.72 2.43
CA SER A 133 3.20 19.00 2.27
C SER A 133 1.96 19.17 3.17
N LEU A 134 1.78 18.29 4.17
CA LEU A 134 0.77 18.35 5.22
C LEU A 134 1.40 18.20 6.61
#